data_AF-A0A7R8DCB3-F1
#
_entry.id   AF-A0A7R8DCB3-F1
#
_cell.length_a   1.000
_cell.length_b   1.000
_cell.length_c   1.000
_cell.angle_alpha   90.00
_cell.angle_beta   90.00
_cell.angle_gamma   90.00
#
_symmetry.space_group_name_H-M   'P 1'
#
loop_
_entity.id
_entity.type
_entity.pdbx_description
1 polymer ?
#
loop_
_entity_poly.entity_id
_entity_poly.type
_entity_poly.pdbx_seq_one_letter_code
_entity_poly.pdbx_strand_id
1 'polypeptide(L)'
;MKDIETAIKEYASPEDIKCVSQKLWLNQQKYEDLHHDITIKIQKLEEQLALIELYNKKFEKFMVWASQFEDRIKSIKETYIIDLVPRFQHEIDEELMLKQKEVEWLKGVSSKLLPKVPEDSRARLESHSLELANKWSSIQAQWSQRLSKWKDLNEAISKWRRKKRMIC
;
A
#
# COMPACT_ATOMS: atom_id res chain seq x y z
N MET A 1 -26.52 39.25 23.73
CA MET A 1 -27.67 38.38 23.36
C MET A 1 -28.85 38.59 24.28
N LYS A 2 -28.70 38.53 25.61
CA LYS A 2 -29.78 38.79 26.59
C LYS A 2 -30.48 40.15 26.43
N ASP A 3 -29.73 41.22 26.12
CA ASP A 3 -30.30 42.58 25.99
C ASP A 3 -31.20 42.78 24.77
N ILE A 4 -31.03 41.93 23.73
CA ILE A 4 -31.81 42.01 22.49
C ILE A 4 -33.17 41.29 22.68
N GLU A 5 -33.19 40.19 23.43
CA GLU A 5 -34.44 39.46 23.74
C GLU A 5 -35.40 40.27 24.62
N THR A 6 -34.87 41.06 25.57
CA THR A 6 -35.68 41.97 26.39
C THR A 6 -36.22 43.15 25.58
N ALA A 7 -35.42 43.74 24.69
CA ALA A 7 -35.86 44.84 23.84
C ALA A 7 -36.93 44.43 22.82
N ILE A 8 -36.86 43.21 22.27
CA ILE A 8 -37.86 42.70 21.31
C ILE A 8 -39.21 42.42 21.99
N LYS A 9 -39.20 42.01 23.27
CA LYS A 9 -40.43 41.75 24.04
C LYS A 9 -41.28 42.99 24.29
N GLU A 10 -40.71 44.19 24.26
CA GLU A 10 -41.44 45.45 24.46
C GLU A 10 -42.12 45.96 23.17
N TYR A 11 -41.73 45.48 21.99
CA TYR A 11 -42.18 46.01 20.68
C TYR A 11 -42.77 44.97 19.72
N ALA A 12 -42.64 43.67 19.99
CA ALA A 12 -43.12 42.60 19.12
C ALA A 12 -44.26 41.78 19.74
N SER A 13 -45.21 41.31 18.91
CA SER A 13 -46.24 40.38 19.36
C SER A 13 -45.59 39.08 19.87
N PRO A 14 -46.10 38.46 20.96
CA PRO A 14 -45.65 37.15 21.43
C PRO A 14 -45.63 36.08 20.32
N GLU A 15 -46.52 36.20 19.34
CA GLU A 15 -46.61 35.31 18.17
C GLU A 15 -45.41 35.48 17.23
N ASP A 16 -45.00 36.72 16.98
CA ASP A 16 -43.83 37.03 16.15
C ASP A 16 -42.54 36.57 16.84
N ILE A 17 -42.43 36.78 18.15
CA ILE A 17 -41.30 36.30 18.96
C ILE A 17 -41.19 34.79 18.84
N LYS A 18 -42.30 34.06 19.00
CA LYS A 18 -42.33 32.61 18.87
C LYS A 18 -41.92 32.16 17.46
N CYS A 19 -42.43 32.81 16.42
CA CYS A 19 -42.09 32.50 15.03
C CYS A 19 -40.60 32.71 14.74
N VAL A 20 -40.03 33.83 15.20
CA VAL A 20 -38.60 34.14 15.03
C VAL A 20 -37.73 33.16 15.82
N SER A 21 -38.08 32.85 17.07
CA SER A 21 -37.35 31.87 17.88
C SER A 21 -37.36 30.47 17.24
N GLN A 22 -38.49 30.04 16.68
CA GLN A 22 -38.57 28.77 15.94
C GLN A 22 -37.68 28.78 14.70
N LYS A 23 -37.69 29.86 13.91
CA LYS A 23 -36.82 30.00 12.73
C LYS A 23 -35.34 30.03 13.11
N LEU A 24 -34.99 30.73 14.19
CA LEU A 24 -33.63 30.79 14.70
C LEU A 24 -33.14 29.40 15.12
N TRP A 25 -33.96 28.68 15.89
CA TRP A 25 -33.65 27.30 16.30
C TRP A 25 -33.47 26.37 15.09
N LEU A 26 -34.38 26.43 14.11
CA LEU A 26 -34.25 25.64 12.87
C LEU A 26 -32.98 25.97 12.09
N ASN A 27 -32.60 27.25 12.03
CA ASN A 27 -31.36 27.67 11.35
C ASN A 27 -30.11 27.21 12.12
N GLN A 28 -30.14 27.26 13.44
CA GLN A 28 -29.06 26.74 14.28
C GLN A 28 -28.89 25.24 14.06
N GLN A 29 -29.99 24.47 14.05
CA GLN A 29 -29.93 23.04 13.79
C GLN A 29 -29.34 22.73 12.40
N LYS A 30 -29.80 23.42 11.35
CA LYS A 30 -29.24 23.26 10.00
C LYS A 30 -27.75 23.60 9.92
N TYR A 31 -27.33 24.61 10.68
CA TYR A 31 -25.91 24.99 10.74
C TYR A 31 -25.08 23.90 11.42
N GLU A 32 -25.56 23.34 12.54
CA GLU A 32 -24.91 22.26 13.26
C GLU A 32 -24.80 20.99 12.38
N ASP A 33 -25.89 20.64 11.68
CA ASP A 33 -25.91 19.50 10.75
C ASP A 33 -24.89 19.69 9.62
N LEU A 34 -24.86 20.87 8.99
CA LEU A 34 -23.90 21.16 7.92
C LEU A 34 -22.46 21.14 8.43
N HIS A 35 -22.21 21.69 9.62
CA HIS A 35 -20.90 21.68 10.24
C HIS A 35 -20.42 20.25 10.54
N HIS A 36 -21.32 19.39 11.01
CA HIS A 36 -21.04 17.97 11.23
C HIS A 36 -20.70 17.26 9.91
N ASP A 37 -21.49 17.47 8.87
CA ASP A 37 -21.26 16.89 7.54
C ASP A 37 -19.90 17.31 6.95
N ILE A 38 -19.54 18.59 7.09
CA ILE A 38 -18.23 19.11 6.65
C ILE A 38 -17.11 18.43 7.44
N THR A 39 -17.26 18.29 8.75
CA THR A 39 -16.26 17.64 9.62
C THR A 39 -16.01 16.19 9.19
N ILE A 40 -17.08 15.42 8.92
CA ILE A 40 -16.97 14.04 8.43
C ILE A 40 -16.26 13.98 7.08
N LYS A 41 -16.56 14.92 6.17
CA LYS A 41 -15.90 14.98 4.86
C LYS A 41 -14.41 15.27 4.97
N ILE A 42 -14.02 16.20 5.86
CA ILE A 42 -12.61 16.50 6.14
C ILE A 42 -11.89 15.25 6.63
N GLN A 43 -12.44 14.57 7.65
CA GLN A 43 -11.84 13.34 8.19
C GLN A 43 -11.63 12.26 7.12
N LYS A 44 -12.62 12.05 6.25
CA LYS A 44 -12.51 11.09 5.14
C LYS A 44 -11.41 11.45 4.14
N LEU A 45 -11.20 12.75 3.89
CA LEU A 45 -10.12 13.20 3.01
C LEU A 45 -8.76 13.02 3.67
N GLU A 46 -8.63 13.32 4.96
CA GLU A 46 -7.40 13.10 5.73
C GLU A 46 -7.01 11.62 5.77
N GLU A 47 -7.96 10.72 6.01
CA GLU A 47 -7.74 9.27 5.96
C GLU A 47 -7.26 8.80 4.57
N GLN A 48 -7.83 9.35 3.50
CA GLN A 48 -7.43 9.04 2.14
C GLN A 48 -6.02 9.54 1.82
N LEU A 49 -5.69 10.76 2.24
CA LEU A 49 -4.35 11.33 2.08
C LEU A 49 -3.30 10.50 2.82
N ALA A 50 -3.56 10.15 4.09
CA ALA A 50 -2.67 9.31 4.88
C ALA A 50 -2.45 7.93 4.23
N LEU A 51 -3.51 7.35 3.64
CA LEU A 51 -3.40 6.08 2.92
C LEU A 51 -2.55 6.20 1.65
N ILE A 52 -2.70 7.30 0.88
CA ILE A 52 -1.90 7.58 -0.31
C ILE A 52 -0.42 7.76 0.06
N GLU A 53 -0.12 8.50 1.12
CA GLU A 53 1.25 8.69 1.61
C GLU A 53 1.90 7.38 2.05
N LEU A 54 1.16 6.56 2.81
CA LEU A 54 1.63 5.25 3.23
C LEU A 54 1.89 4.33 2.04
N TYR A 55 1.00 4.37 1.04
CA TYR A 55 1.16 3.63 -0.21
C TYR A 55 2.44 4.03 -0.94
N ASN A 56 2.64 5.33 -1.19
CA ASN A 56 3.82 5.84 -1.91
C ASN A 56 5.11 5.46 -1.19
N LYS A 57 5.16 5.64 0.14
CA LYS A 57 6.32 5.28 0.95
C LYS A 57 6.66 3.78 0.89
N LYS A 58 5.64 2.92 0.90
CA LYS A 58 5.84 1.46 0.77
C LYS A 58 6.25 1.08 -0.66
N PHE A 59 5.65 1.71 -1.66
CA PHE A 59 6.01 1.51 -3.07
C PHE A 59 7.49 1.85 -3.32
N GLU A 60 7.94 3.04 -2.91
CA GLU A 60 9.34 3.46 -3.06
C GLU A 60 10.31 2.50 -2.36
N LYS A 61 10.01 2.11 -1.12
CA LYS A 61 10.82 1.13 -0.38
C LYS A 61 10.87 -0.23 -1.09
N PHE A 62 9.74 -0.67 -1.63
CA PHE A 62 9.68 -1.91 -2.41
C PHE A 62 10.57 -1.79 -3.65
N MET A 63 10.52 -0.70 -4.39
CA MET A 63 11.30 -0.51 -5.61
C MET A 63 12.82 -0.45 -5.35
N VAL A 64 13.23 0.18 -4.24
CA VAL A 64 14.63 0.16 -3.78
C VAL A 64 15.05 -1.27 -3.43
N TRP A 65 14.26 -1.96 -2.60
CA TRP A 65 14.54 -3.36 -2.24
C TRP A 65 14.61 -4.25 -3.48
N ALA A 66 13.68 -4.10 -4.42
CA ALA A 66 13.59 -4.88 -5.64
C ALA A 66 14.85 -4.74 -6.50
N SER A 67 15.38 -3.53 -6.62
CA SER A 67 16.62 -3.26 -7.35
C SER A 67 17.83 -3.90 -6.66
N GLN A 68 17.94 -3.74 -5.33
CA GLN A 68 18.99 -4.36 -4.53
C GLN A 68 18.93 -5.89 -4.59
N PHE A 69 17.72 -6.46 -4.59
CA PHE A 69 17.49 -7.90 -4.66
C PHE A 69 17.94 -8.49 -6.00
N GLU A 70 17.61 -7.83 -7.12
CA GLU A 70 18.06 -8.24 -8.44
C GLU A 70 19.59 -8.21 -8.56
N ASP A 71 20.24 -7.16 -8.05
CA ASP A 71 21.70 -7.06 -8.04
C ASP A 71 22.33 -8.15 -7.17
N ARG A 72 21.73 -8.43 -6.01
CA ARG A 72 22.14 -9.51 -5.12
C ARG A 72 22.06 -10.85 -5.84
N ILE A 73 20.93 -11.20 -6.47
CA ILE A 73 20.77 -12.46 -7.22
C ILE A 73 21.82 -12.60 -8.33
N LYS A 74 22.10 -11.52 -9.08
CA LYS A 74 23.11 -11.53 -10.16
C LYS A 74 24.53 -11.74 -9.61
N SER A 75 24.82 -11.20 -8.43
CA SER A 75 26.16 -11.26 -7.82
C SER A 75 26.54 -12.61 -7.22
N ILE A 76 25.56 -13.49 -6.92
CA ILE A 76 25.84 -14.77 -6.28
C ILE A 76 26.66 -15.64 -7.24
N LYS A 77 27.90 -15.98 -6.88
CA LYS A 77 28.78 -16.84 -7.70
C LYS A 77 28.39 -18.31 -7.56
N GLU A 78 28.45 -19.04 -8.67
CA GLU A 78 28.05 -20.46 -8.77
C GLU A 78 29.02 -21.40 -8.03
N THR A 79 30.23 -20.92 -7.70
CA THR A 79 31.35 -21.73 -7.21
C THR A 79 31.35 -22.01 -5.70
N TYR A 80 30.53 -21.34 -4.88
CA TYR A 80 30.63 -21.43 -3.41
C TYR A 80 29.53 -22.25 -2.72
N ILE A 81 28.54 -22.74 -3.47
CA ILE A 81 27.26 -23.11 -2.89
C ILE A 81 26.77 -24.40 -3.53
N ILE A 82 27.29 -25.55 -3.10
CA ILE A 82 26.71 -26.86 -3.46
C ILE A 82 26.05 -27.44 -2.21
N ASP A 83 26.79 -27.44 -1.10
CA ASP A 83 26.29 -27.95 0.19
C ASP A 83 25.43 -26.90 0.94
N LEU A 84 25.46 -25.63 0.53
CA LEU A 84 24.68 -24.52 1.13
C LEU A 84 23.41 -24.14 0.33
N VAL A 85 23.18 -24.74 -0.86
CA VAL A 85 22.05 -24.41 -1.75
C VAL A 85 20.70 -24.47 -1.02
N PRO A 86 20.40 -25.52 -0.22
CA PRO A 86 19.09 -25.61 0.42
C PRO A 86 18.85 -24.50 1.46
N ARG A 87 19.90 -24.07 2.17
CA ARG A 87 19.81 -22.98 3.15
C ARG A 87 19.58 -21.64 2.48
N PHE A 88 20.39 -21.32 1.46
CA PHE A 88 20.21 -20.08 0.69
C PHE A 88 18.86 -20.05 -0.02
N GLN A 89 18.40 -21.18 -0.56
CA GLN A 89 17.08 -21.27 -1.15
C GLN A 89 16.01 -20.93 -0.11
N HIS A 90 16.07 -21.56 1.06
CA HIS A 90 15.09 -21.34 2.13
C HIS A 90 15.05 -19.87 2.58
N GLU A 91 16.21 -19.25 2.84
CA GLU A 91 16.29 -17.84 3.24
C GLU A 91 15.68 -16.89 2.19
N ILE A 92 15.97 -17.13 0.91
CA ILE A 92 15.43 -16.31 -0.18
C ILE A 92 13.93 -16.55 -0.36
N ASP A 93 13.46 -17.80 -0.27
CA ASP A 93 12.05 -18.14 -0.36
C ASP A 93 11.25 -17.47 0.79
N GLU A 94 11.80 -17.46 2.01
CA GLU A 94 11.20 -16.75 3.15
C GLU A 94 11.12 -15.23 2.93
N GLU A 95 12.20 -14.61 2.45
CA GLU A 95 12.21 -13.18 2.12
C GLU A 95 11.17 -12.84 1.04
N LEU A 96 11.08 -13.68 -0.01
CA LEU A 96 10.09 -13.52 -1.07
C LEU A 96 8.65 -13.73 -0.57
N MET A 97 8.41 -14.64 0.37
CA MET A 97 7.08 -14.79 0.98
C MET A 97 6.66 -13.54 1.78
N LEU A 98 7.59 -12.93 2.51
CA LEU A 98 7.30 -11.66 3.21
C LEU A 98 7.01 -10.54 2.21
N LYS A 99 7.74 -10.49 1.10
CA LYS A 99 7.56 -9.48 0.05
C LYS A 99 6.29 -9.69 -0.78
N GLN A 100 5.85 -10.93 -0.96
CA GLN A 100 4.57 -11.26 -1.58
C GLN A 100 3.40 -10.59 -0.81
N LYS A 101 3.42 -10.65 0.53
CA LYS A 101 2.40 -9.98 1.36
C LYS A 101 2.43 -8.45 1.19
N GLU A 102 3.60 -7.86 1.05
CA GLU A 102 3.75 -6.42 0.78
C GLU A 102 3.20 -6.05 -0.61
N VAL A 103 3.48 -6.86 -1.64
CA VAL A 103 2.95 -6.69 -3.00
C VAL A 103 1.42 -6.81 -3.02
N GLU A 104 0.85 -7.78 -2.32
CA GLU A 104 -0.60 -7.95 -2.18
C GLU A 104 -1.25 -6.74 -1.50
N TRP A 105 -0.61 -6.23 -0.44
CA TRP A 105 -1.07 -5.01 0.22
C TRP A 105 -1.04 -3.81 -0.74
N LEU A 106 0.05 -3.61 -1.50
CA LEU A 106 0.17 -2.52 -2.47
C LEU A 106 -0.90 -2.62 -3.57
N LYS A 107 -1.13 -3.83 -4.10
CA LYS A 107 -2.19 -4.08 -5.09
C LYS A 107 -3.59 -3.80 -4.53
N GLY A 108 -3.84 -4.27 -3.30
CA GLY A 108 -5.13 -4.08 -2.62
C GLY A 108 -5.42 -2.62 -2.24
N VAL A 109 -4.39 -1.83 -1.95
CA VAL A 109 -4.54 -0.38 -1.70
C VAL A 109 -4.72 0.38 -3.01
N SER A 110 -3.95 0.05 -4.04
CA SER A 110 -4.10 0.67 -5.37
C SER A 110 -5.54 0.49 -5.90
N SER A 111 -6.08 -0.74 -5.87
CA SER A 111 -7.45 -0.99 -6.32
C SER A 111 -8.52 -0.23 -5.54
N LYS A 112 -8.31 0.01 -4.24
CA LYS A 112 -9.19 0.82 -3.39
C LYS A 112 -9.09 2.32 -3.67
N LEU A 113 -7.92 2.80 -4.09
CA LEU A 113 -7.64 4.21 -4.35
C LEU A 113 -8.05 4.65 -5.76
N LEU A 114 -7.86 3.81 -6.79
CA LEU A 114 -8.19 4.10 -8.18
C LEU A 114 -9.55 4.77 -8.43
N PRO A 115 -10.68 4.30 -7.83
CA PRO A 115 -11.99 4.93 -8.06
C PRO A 115 -12.18 6.25 -7.30
N LYS A 116 -11.32 6.57 -6.33
CA LYS A 116 -11.49 7.72 -5.42
C LYS A 116 -10.57 8.88 -5.75
N VAL A 117 -9.52 8.65 -6.52
CA VAL A 117 -8.52 9.66 -6.86
C VAL A 117 -8.90 10.44 -8.14
N PRO A 118 -8.51 11.73 -8.22
CA PRO A 118 -8.60 12.51 -9.47
C PRO A 118 -7.83 11.85 -10.62
N GLU A 119 -8.15 12.23 -11.86
CA GLU A 119 -7.58 11.63 -13.08
C GLU A 119 -6.04 11.64 -13.11
N ASP A 120 -5.42 12.79 -12.78
CA ASP A 120 -3.95 12.92 -12.76
C ASP A 120 -3.28 11.96 -11.77
N SER A 121 -3.90 11.80 -10.60
CA SER A 121 -3.45 10.86 -9.56
C SER A 121 -3.75 9.41 -9.95
N ARG A 122 -4.80 9.17 -10.74
CA ARG A 122 -5.16 7.85 -11.25
C ARG A 122 -4.09 7.35 -12.22
N ALA A 123 -3.70 8.15 -13.20
CA ALA A 123 -2.66 7.78 -14.17
C ALA A 123 -1.34 7.40 -13.48
N ARG A 124 -0.94 8.17 -12.45
CA ARG A 124 0.26 7.85 -11.64
C ARG A 124 0.10 6.52 -10.90
N LEU A 125 -1.05 6.29 -10.27
CA LEU A 125 -1.32 5.07 -9.51
C LEU A 125 -1.38 3.82 -10.41
N GLU A 126 -1.94 3.94 -11.61
CA GLU A 126 -1.93 2.90 -12.64
C GLU A 126 -0.50 2.58 -13.09
N SER A 127 0.31 3.61 -13.33
CA SER A 127 1.73 3.45 -13.65
C SER A 127 2.49 2.72 -12.54
N HIS A 128 2.31 3.11 -11.27
CA HIS A 128 2.91 2.39 -10.13
C HIS A 128 2.44 0.93 -10.06
N SER A 129 1.16 0.67 -10.35
CA SER A 129 0.61 -0.68 -10.31
C SER A 129 1.20 -1.58 -11.39
N LEU A 130 1.38 -1.04 -12.61
CA LEU A 130 2.03 -1.73 -13.70
C LEU A 130 3.51 -1.97 -13.41
N GLU A 131 4.22 -0.96 -12.91
CA GLU A 131 5.64 -1.07 -12.55
C GLU A 131 5.86 -2.11 -11.45
N LEU A 132 5.03 -2.09 -10.39
CA LEU A 132 5.03 -3.10 -9.33
C LEU A 132 4.84 -4.51 -9.89
N ALA A 133 3.85 -4.70 -10.78
CA ALA A 133 3.56 -5.99 -11.39
C ALA A 133 4.73 -6.51 -12.22
N ASN A 134 5.30 -5.65 -13.07
CA ASN A 134 6.44 -5.99 -13.92
C ASN A 134 7.68 -6.33 -13.09
N LYS A 135 7.99 -5.48 -12.10
CA LYS A 135 9.17 -5.67 -11.25
C LYS A 135 9.07 -6.94 -10.42
N TRP A 136 7.90 -7.21 -9.83
CA TRP A 136 7.67 -8.42 -9.06
C TRP A 136 7.77 -9.69 -9.92
N SER A 137 7.16 -9.68 -11.11
CA SER A 137 7.24 -10.81 -12.05
C SER A 137 8.69 -11.07 -12.48
N SER A 138 9.45 -10.01 -12.76
CA SER A 138 10.88 -10.10 -13.09
C SER A 138 11.69 -10.77 -11.97
N ILE A 139 11.46 -10.36 -10.71
CA ILE A 139 12.12 -10.95 -9.54
C ILE A 139 11.82 -12.45 -9.41
N GLN A 140 10.54 -12.83 -9.53
CA GLN A 140 10.13 -14.23 -9.45
C GLN A 140 10.76 -15.07 -10.55
N ALA A 141 10.80 -14.55 -11.78
CA ALA A 141 11.43 -15.21 -12.91
C ALA A 141 12.95 -15.37 -12.74
N GLN A 142 13.65 -14.30 -12.31
CA GLN A 142 15.09 -14.34 -12.07
C GLN A 142 15.45 -15.35 -10.97
N TRP A 143 14.70 -15.36 -9.86
CA TRP A 143 14.91 -16.31 -8.79
C TRP A 143 14.67 -17.75 -9.23
N SER A 144 13.54 -18.02 -9.90
CA SER A 144 13.21 -19.35 -10.42
C SER A 144 14.29 -19.87 -11.38
N GLN A 145 14.75 -19.02 -12.31
CA GLN A 145 15.83 -19.37 -13.23
C GLN A 145 17.15 -19.66 -12.49
N ARG A 146 17.50 -18.86 -11.48
CA ARG A 146 18.72 -19.07 -10.69
C ARG A 146 18.65 -20.39 -9.93
N LEU A 147 17.53 -20.66 -9.28
CA LEU A 147 17.29 -21.86 -8.51
C LEU A 147 17.37 -23.11 -9.38
N SER A 148 16.81 -23.08 -10.59
CA SER A 148 16.93 -24.17 -11.55
C SER A 148 18.40 -24.48 -11.87
N LYS A 149 19.19 -23.45 -12.22
CA LYS A 149 20.62 -23.61 -12.51
C LYS A 149 21.39 -24.22 -11.34
N TRP A 150 21.08 -23.81 -10.11
CA TRP A 150 21.74 -24.37 -8.92
C TRP A 150 21.38 -25.83 -8.68
N LYS A 151 20.13 -26.21 -8.91
CA LYS A 151 19.69 -27.61 -8.81
C LYS A 151 20.39 -28.47 -9.86
N ASP A 152 20.47 -28.00 -11.11
CA ASP A 152 21.15 -28.70 -12.20
C ASP A 152 22.66 -28.89 -11.91
N LEU A 153 23.34 -27.85 -11.41
CA LEU A 153 24.74 -27.92 -11.00
C LEU A 153 24.96 -28.91 -9.85
N ASN A 154 24.09 -28.88 -8.83
CA ASN A 154 24.18 -29.79 -7.69
C ASN A 154 23.98 -31.26 -8.12
N GLU A 155 23.05 -31.52 -9.04
CA GLU A 155 22.83 -32.85 -9.60
C GLU A 155 24.05 -33.33 -10.40
N ALA A 156 24.58 -32.48 -11.30
CA ALA A 156 25.77 -32.79 -12.07
C ALA A 156 26.96 -33.14 -11.18
N ILE A 157 27.20 -32.36 -10.12
CA ILE A 157 28.29 -32.59 -9.18
C ILE A 157 28.07 -33.86 -8.36
N SER A 158 26.83 -34.12 -7.93
CA SER A 158 26.47 -35.37 -7.25
C SER A 158 26.74 -36.59 -8.13
N LYS A 159 26.40 -36.52 -9.42
CA LYS A 159 26.68 -37.57 -10.41
C LYS A 159 28.18 -37.77 -10.62
N TRP A 160 28.95 -36.69 -10.75
CA TRP A 160 30.42 -36.73 -10.82
C TRP A 160 31.05 -37.37 -9.57
N ARG A 161 30.62 -36.97 -8.36
CA ARG A 161 31.09 -37.54 -7.08
C ARG A 161 30.80 -39.04 -6.96
N ARG A 162 29.65 -39.52 -7.46
CA ARG A 162 29.32 -40.96 -7.51
C ARG A 162 30.21 -41.70 -8.50
N LYS A 163 30.39 -41.17 -9.71
CA LYS A 163 31.24 -41.79 -10.75
C LYS A 163 32.70 -41.91 -10.31
N LYS A 164 33.25 -40.87 -9.67
CA LYS A 164 34.62 -40.91 -9.12
C LYS A 164 34.79 -41.99 -8.06
N ARG A 165 33.78 -42.19 -7.19
CA ARG A 165 33.77 -43.25 -6.16
C ARG A 165 33.66 -44.68 -6.70
N MET A 166 33.28 -44.88 -7.96
CA MET A 166 33.22 -46.21 -8.59
C MET A 166 34.52 -46.57 -9.35
N ILE A 167 35.39 -45.59 -9.58
CA ILE A 167 36.63 -45.75 -10.36
C ILE A 167 37.87 -45.83 -9.45
N CYS A 168 37.76 -45.35 -8.20
CA CYS A 168 38.74 -45.53 -7.13
C CYS A 168 38.29 -46.63 -6.17
#